data_AF-A0A3B9JXX8-F1
#
_entry.id   AF-A0A3B9JXX8-F1
#
_cell.length_a   1.000
_cell.length_b   1.000
_cell.length_c   1.000
_cell.angle_alpha   90.00
_cell.angle_beta   90.00
_cell.angle_gamma   90.00
#
_symmetry.space_group_name_H-M   'P 1'
#
loop_
_entity.id
_entity.type
_entity.pdbx_description
1 polymer ?
#
loop_
_entity_poly.entity_id
_entity_poly.type
_entity_poly.pdbx_seq_one_letter_code
_entity_poly.pdbx_strand_id
1 'polypeptide(L)'
;ESVTQSNRAVEIVAIIALLIGGLLLPLVVMWLINWVGTRFLPMDSVMRASFPVTVDSSGPFSKLLWAGPGAEAGPLTVAPNDFKNLMDQKALRDFDTGLGTAQAKIPLFPLAATWYQWDAPEGHRVIGFYDGGTKHSEDIDAGRALEVSPNMAENWALVVSDSELRKDAAEKIAGQLVVFGRMSTLGDYRKRIGEIALKPGFGERIAFLRTGVEADSSVAMDDDPIGFPDTPRAPAGFTSSESSATLDSVLKPRKPPTSGPLAPPPPPPS
;
A
#
# COMPACT_ATOMS: atom_id res chain seq x y z
N GLU A 1 10.73 57.63 24.97
CA GLU A 1 11.54 56.60 24.29
C GLU A 1 10.74 55.44 23.66
N SER A 2 9.40 55.39 23.77
CA SER A 2 8.61 54.24 23.28
C SER A 2 8.30 54.22 21.77
N VAL A 3 8.34 55.37 21.07
CA VAL A 3 7.95 55.44 19.66
C VAL A 3 9.04 54.87 18.73
N THR A 4 10.32 55.09 19.05
CA THR A 4 11.45 54.62 18.22
C THR A 4 11.69 53.11 18.33
N GLN A 5 11.35 52.49 19.47
CA GLN A 5 11.42 51.04 19.65
C GLN A 5 10.34 50.30 18.84
N SER A 6 9.13 50.85 18.74
CA SER A 6 8.03 50.24 17.97
C SER A 6 8.41 50.08 16.48
N ASN A 7 9.03 51.11 15.89
CA ASN A 7 9.42 51.07 14.48
C ASN A 7 10.49 50.01 14.16
N ARG A 8 11.46 49.78 15.06
CA ARG A 8 12.48 48.74 14.87
C ARG A 8 11.92 47.33 14.97
N ALA A 9 10.96 47.09 15.86
CA ALA A 9 10.31 45.78 15.98
C ALA A 9 9.53 45.45 14.69
N VAL A 10 8.79 46.41 14.16
CA VAL A 10 8.05 46.25 12.89
C VAL A 10 9.01 45.99 11.73
N GLU A 11 10.11 46.73 11.64
CA GLU A 11 11.13 46.53 10.61
C GLU A 11 11.74 45.13 10.67
N ILE A 12 12.14 44.65 11.85
CA ILE A 12 12.70 43.30 12.04
C ILE A 12 11.68 42.23 11.66
N VAL A 13 10.43 42.38 12.09
CA VAL A 13 9.35 41.44 11.73
C VAL A 13 9.13 41.41 10.22
N ALA A 14 9.13 42.57 9.56
CA ALA A 14 9.00 42.64 8.11
C ALA A 14 10.18 41.96 7.39
N ILE A 15 11.42 42.18 7.86
CA ILE A 15 12.61 41.52 7.31
C ILE A 15 12.51 39.99 7.47
N ILE A 16 12.17 39.50 8.67
CA ILE A 16 12.02 38.06 8.94
C ILE A 16 10.91 37.47 8.06
N ALA A 17 9.77 38.14 7.96
CA ALA A 17 8.66 37.69 7.11
C ALA A 17 9.04 37.63 5.63
N LEU A 18 9.79 38.63 5.12
CA LEU A 18 10.30 38.63 3.75
C LEU A 18 11.34 37.53 3.52
N LEU A 19 12.21 37.26 4.49
CA LEU A 19 13.20 36.17 4.40
C LEU A 19 12.52 34.80 4.39
N ILE A 20 11.57 34.57 5.30
CA ILE A 20 10.78 33.34 5.34
C ILE A 20 9.96 33.19 4.06
N GLY A 21 9.30 34.26 3.61
CA GLY A 21 8.52 34.25 2.37
C GLY A 21 9.39 33.98 1.14
N GLY A 22 10.55 34.63 1.06
CA GLY A 22 11.53 34.41 -0.02
C GLY A 22 12.10 32.99 -0.05
N LEU A 23 12.18 32.32 1.10
CA LEU A 23 12.61 30.92 1.18
C LEU A 23 11.45 29.92 0.93
N LEU A 24 10.26 30.18 1.47
CA LEU A 24 9.12 29.27 1.35
C LEU A 24 8.53 29.29 -0.06
N LEU A 25 8.50 30.44 -0.73
CA LEU A 25 7.96 30.56 -2.09
C LEU A 25 8.59 29.56 -3.07
N PRO A 26 9.93 29.48 -3.24
CA PRO A 26 10.54 28.50 -4.15
C PRO A 26 10.29 27.05 -3.70
N LEU A 27 10.23 26.77 -2.39
CA LEU A 27 9.91 25.43 -1.88
C LEU A 27 8.48 25.03 -2.26
N VAL A 28 7.50 25.92 -2.11
CA VAL A 28 6.11 25.66 -2.50
C VAL A 28 5.98 25.46 -4.01
N VAL A 29 6.67 26.29 -4.81
CA VAL A 29 6.69 26.13 -6.28
C VAL A 29 7.29 24.79 -6.67
N MET A 30 8.42 24.40 -6.07
CA MET A 30 9.06 23.11 -6.35
C MET A 30 8.17 21.94 -5.91
N TRP A 31 7.53 22.03 -4.75
CA TRP A 31 6.56 21.04 -4.29
C TRP A 31 5.40 20.87 -5.29
N LEU A 32 4.88 21.98 -5.82
CA LEU A 32 3.81 21.96 -6.82
C LEU A 32 4.26 21.33 -8.14
N ILE A 33 5.48 21.61 -8.59
CA ILE A 33 6.07 20.98 -9.79
C ILE A 33 6.16 19.46 -9.60
N ASN A 34 6.68 19.00 -8.45
CA ASN A 34 6.72 17.58 -8.10
C ASN A 34 5.30 16.99 -8.06
N TRP A 35 4.32 17.74 -7.55
CA TRP A 35 2.92 17.34 -7.48
C TRP A 35 2.26 17.16 -8.84
N VAL A 36 2.54 18.03 -9.81
CA VAL A 36 2.01 17.90 -11.16
C VAL A 36 2.74 16.80 -11.95
N GLY A 37 4.07 16.70 -11.79
CA GLY A 37 4.94 15.85 -12.60
C GLY A 37 5.06 14.40 -12.15
N THR A 38 4.87 14.09 -10.85
CA THR A 38 5.03 12.71 -10.35
C THR A 38 3.78 11.90 -10.68
N ARG A 39 3.87 11.07 -11.72
CA ARG A 39 2.80 10.19 -12.21
C ARG A 39 3.43 8.94 -12.80
N PHE A 40 2.71 7.82 -12.74
CA PHE A 40 3.11 6.62 -13.47
C PHE A 40 3.16 6.92 -14.97
N LEU A 41 4.07 6.24 -15.66
CA LEU A 41 4.15 6.35 -17.11
C LEU A 41 2.82 5.85 -17.74
N PRO A 42 2.40 6.42 -18.87
CA PRO A 42 1.23 5.93 -19.61
C PRO A 42 1.34 4.42 -19.85
N MET A 43 0.23 3.72 -19.62
CA MET A 43 0.18 2.27 -19.71
C MET A 43 -0.43 1.87 -21.05
N ASP A 44 0.37 2.01 -22.10
CA ASP A 44 0.00 1.51 -23.41
C ASP A 44 0.32 0.02 -23.47
N SER A 45 -0.68 -0.81 -23.76
CA SER A 45 -0.50 -2.27 -23.91
C SER A 45 0.12 -2.98 -22.69
N VAL A 46 -0.24 -2.55 -21.47
CA VAL A 46 0.17 -3.24 -20.25
C VAL A 46 -0.76 -4.42 -19.96
N MET A 47 -0.13 -5.56 -19.70
CA MET A 47 -0.79 -6.80 -19.31
C MET A 47 -0.56 -7.06 -17.83
N ARG A 48 -1.57 -7.60 -17.16
CA ARG A 48 -1.48 -8.06 -15.76
C ARG A 48 -1.92 -9.51 -15.67
N ALA A 49 -1.14 -10.32 -14.97
CA ALA A 49 -1.52 -11.66 -14.54
C ALA A 49 -1.47 -11.76 -13.00
N SER A 50 -2.34 -12.60 -12.44
CA SER A 50 -2.32 -12.98 -11.03
C SER A 50 -2.26 -14.50 -10.94
N PHE A 51 -1.25 -15.01 -10.25
CA PHE A 51 -0.95 -16.43 -10.14
C PHE A 51 -1.03 -16.86 -8.67
N PRO A 52 -1.91 -17.80 -8.30
CA PRO A 52 -1.81 -18.45 -6.99
C PRO A 52 -0.50 -19.23 -6.92
N VAL A 53 0.34 -18.90 -5.96
CA VAL A 53 1.63 -19.54 -5.75
C VAL A 53 1.77 -20.02 -4.32
N THR A 54 2.66 -20.98 -4.13
CA THR A 54 3.08 -21.47 -2.83
C THR A 54 4.57 -21.24 -2.69
N VAL A 55 4.98 -20.63 -1.60
CA VAL A 55 6.40 -20.49 -1.27
C VAL A 55 6.81 -21.65 -0.39
N ASP A 56 7.76 -22.45 -0.89
CA ASP A 56 8.43 -23.47 -0.12
C ASP A 56 9.73 -22.91 0.46
N SER A 57 9.81 -22.81 1.78
CA SER A 57 10.98 -22.30 2.51
C SER A 57 11.75 -23.40 3.26
N SER A 58 11.45 -24.68 2.98
CA SER A 58 12.09 -25.82 3.66
C SER A 58 13.54 -26.07 3.26
N GLY A 59 13.96 -25.54 2.10
CA GLY A 59 15.31 -25.70 1.55
C GLY A 59 16.21 -24.49 1.78
N PRO A 60 17.50 -24.58 1.39
CA PRO A 60 18.44 -23.46 1.47
C PRO A 60 18.06 -22.27 0.56
N PHE A 61 17.16 -22.49 -0.39
CA PHE A 61 16.60 -21.46 -1.26
C PHE A 61 15.09 -21.58 -1.27
N SER A 62 14.39 -20.47 -1.02
CA SER A 62 12.94 -20.42 -1.17
C SER A 62 12.55 -20.61 -2.63
N LYS A 63 11.58 -21.48 -2.88
CA LYS A 63 11.09 -21.79 -4.23
C LYS A 63 9.64 -21.33 -4.36
N LEU A 64 9.35 -20.66 -5.47
CA LEU A 64 7.97 -20.37 -5.89
C LEU A 64 7.43 -21.57 -6.67
N LEU A 65 6.40 -22.20 -6.13
CA LEU A 65 5.67 -23.32 -6.72
C LEU A 65 4.28 -22.86 -7.15
N TRP A 66 3.75 -23.45 -8.21
CA TRP A 66 2.38 -23.19 -8.65
C TRP A 66 1.36 -23.82 -7.69
N ALA A 67 0.28 -23.10 -7.41
CA ALA A 67 -0.81 -23.52 -6.51
C ALA A 67 -2.19 -23.50 -7.18
N GLY A 68 -2.24 -23.72 -8.50
CA GLY A 68 -3.50 -23.69 -9.24
C GLY A 68 -4.45 -24.84 -8.91
N PRO A 69 -5.76 -24.68 -9.16
CA PRO A 69 -6.76 -25.71 -8.89
C PRO A 69 -6.46 -26.99 -9.67
N GLY A 70 -6.25 -28.10 -8.94
CA GLY A 70 -5.98 -29.42 -9.51
C GLY A 70 -4.53 -29.68 -9.93
N ALA A 71 -3.60 -28.76 -9.66
CA ALA A 71 -2.18 -28.97 -9.93
C ALA A 71 -1.45 -29.46 -8.68
N GLU A 72 -0.67 -30.54 -8.81
CA GLU A 72 0.38 -30.86 -7.84
C GLU A 72 1.42 -29.72 -7.85
N ALA A 73 1.99 -29.42 -6.69
CA ALA A 73 2.95 -28.33 -6.53
C ALA A 73 4.13 -28.51 -7.52
N GLY A 74 4.13 -27.70 -8.57
CA GLY A 74 4.99 -27.87 -9.73
C GLY A 74 5.54 -26.55 -10.26
N PRO A 75 6.34 -26.57 -11.35
CA PRO A 75 6.86 -25.37 -11.97
C PRO A 75 5.72 -24.47 -12.46
N LEU A 76 5.91 -23.15 -12.36
CA LEU A 76 4.90 -22.17 -12.76
C LEU A 76 4.64 -22.24 -14.27
N THR A 77 3.48 -22.78 -14.66
CA THR A 77 3.06 -22.86 -16.06
C THR A 77 2.25 -21.62 -16.43
N VAL A 78 2.76 -20.89 -17.42
CA VAL A 78 2.11 -19.68 -17.95
C VAL A 78 1.34 -20.03 -19.22
N ALA A 79 0.05 -19.71 -19.23
CA ALA A 79 -0.82 -19.75 -20.40
C ALA A 79 -1.07 -18.35 -20.98
N PRO A 80 -1.36 -18.23 -22.30
CA PRO A 80 -1.68 -16.95 -22.91
C PRO A 80 -2.86 -16.22 -22.30
N ASN A 81 -3.85 -16.96 -21.76
CA ASN A 81 -5.09 -16.40 -21.22
C ASN A 81 -4.95 -15.87 -19.78
N ASP A 82 -3.80 -16.11 -19.12
CA ASP A 82 -3.56 -15.68 -17.74
C ASP A 82 -3.27 -14.17 -17.66
N PHE A 83 -2.77 -13.60 -18.76
CA PHE A 83 -2.50 -12.18 -18.88
C PHE A 83 -3.72 -11.44 -19.41
N LYS A 84 -4.28 -10.58 -18.56
CA LYS A 84 -5.39 -9.71 -18.91
C LYS A 84 -4.85 -8.36 -19.35
N ASN A 85 -5.29 -7.89 -20.51
CA ASN A 85 -4.98 -6.55 -20.98
C ASN A 85 -5.66 -5.53 -20.06
N LEU A 86 -4.86 -4.64 -19.51
CA LEU A 86 -5.37 -3.45 -18.83
C LEU A 86 -5.56 -2.40 -19.92
N MET A 87 -6.81 -2.06 -20.21
CA MET A 87 -7.13 -1.03 -21.21
C MET A 87 -6.26 0.20 -21.02
N ASP A 88 -5.86 0.84 -22.12
CA ASP A 88 -4.91 1.95 -22.09
C ASP A 88 -5.35 3.03 -21.08
N GLN A 89 -4.51 3.23 -20.07
CA GLN A 89 -4.73 4.23 -19.03
C GLN A 89 -3.77 5.39 -19.23
N LYS A 90 -4.31 6.60 -19.13
CA LYS A 90 -3.49 7.83 -19.08
C LYS A 90 -2.54 7.77 -17.88
N ALA A 91 -1.52 8.63 -17.88
CA ALA A 91 -0.64 8.79 -16.72
C ALA A 91 -1.47 9.17 -15.46
N LEU A 92 -1.61 8.21 -14.54
CA LEU A 92 -2.29 8.37 -13.26
C LEU A 92 -1.27 8.45 -12.12
N ARG A 93 -1.70 9.01 -11.00
CA ARG A 93 -0.92 9.01 -9.75
C ARG A 93 -1.17 7.77 -8.91
N ASP A 94 -2.37 7.24 -9.01
CA ASP A 94 -2.80 6.05 -8.29
C ASP A 94 -3.25 5.01 -9.31
N PHE A 95 -2.96 3.76 -9.03
CA PHE A 95 -3.19 2.65 -9.94
C PHE A 95 -3.64 1.41 -9.16
N ASP A 96 -4.78 0.85 -9.55
CA ASP A 96 -5.29 -0.38 -8.96
C ASP A 96 -4.54 -1.59 -9.52
N THR A 97 -3.81 -2.26 -8.64
CA THR A 97 -3.01 -3.43 -9.01
C THR A 97 -3.84 -4.70 -9.03
N GLY A 98 -5.06 -4.68 -8.51
CA GLY A 98 -5.94 -5.83 -8.28
C GLY A 98 -5.71 -6.51 -6.94
N LEU A 99 -4.54 -6.34 -6.33
CA LEU A 99 -4.20 -6.74 -4.96
C LEU A 99 -3.46 -5.60 -4.28
N GLY A 100 -4.19 -4.51 -4.04
CA GLY A 100 -3.65 -3.29 -3.43
C GLY A 100 -3.55 -2.15 -4.43
N THR A 101 -2.88 -1.07 -4.05
CA THR A 101 -2.83 0.16 -4.84
C THR A 101 -1.40 0.66 -4.99
N ALA A 102 -0.99 0.92 -6.23
CA ALA A 102 0.28 1.60 -6.50
C ALA A 102 0.04 3.12 -6.57
N GLN A 103 0.83 3.90 -5.85
CA GLN A 103 0.67 5.35 -5.70
C GLN A 103 1.98 6.09 -5.87
N ALA A 104 1.92 7.26 -6.50
CA ALA A 104 2.98 8.24 -6.57
C ALA A 104 3.02 9.07 -5.27
N LYS A 105 4.00 8.79 -4.42
CA LYS A 105 4.21 9.49 -3.15
C LYS A 105 5.11 10.71 -3.35
N ILE A 106 4.71 11.80 -2.70
CA ILE A 106 5.40 13.09 -2.78
C ILE A 106 5.75 13.51 -1.36
N PRO A 107 7.05 13.67 -1.05
CA PRO A 107 7.45 14.09 0.27
C PRO A 107 6.96 15.52 0.54
N LEU A 108 6.66 15.79 1.81
CA LEU A 108 6.32 17.14 2.24
C LEU A 108 7.49 18.11 2.00
N PHE A 109 8.72 17.63 2.17
CA PHE A 109 9.92 18.39 1.87
C PHE A 109 10.27 18.27 0.38
N PRO A 110 10.18 19.34 -0.43
CA PRO A 110 10.24 19.26 -1.89
C PRO A 110 11.63 18.87 -2.44
N LEU A 111 12.69 18.99 -1.63
CA LEU A 111 14.03 18.57 -2.01
C LEU A 111 14.23 17.05 -1.89
N ALA A 112 13.34 16.34 -1.18
CA ALA A 112 13.40 14.88 -1.14
C ALA A 112 12.85 14.30 -2.45
N ALA A 113 13.49 13.22 -2.92
CA ALA A 113 13.06 12.55 -4.15
C ALA A 113 11.67 11.91 -3.97
N THR A 114 10.78 12.13 -4.93
CA THR A 114 9.49 11.43 -5.04
C THR A 114 9.71 9.95 -5.33
N TRP A 115 8.73 9.12 -5.02
CA TRP A 115 8.82 7.68 -5.24
C TRP A 115 7.45 7.09 -5.57
N TYR A 116 7.46 5.85 -6.01
CA TYR A 116 6.25 5.10 -6.30
C TYR A 116 6.19 3.92 -5.34
N GLN A 117 5.02 3.68 -4.79
CA GLN A 117 4.83 2.72 -3.72
C GLN A 117 3.62 1.86 -4.03
N TRP A 118 3.75 0.54 -3.90
CA TRP A 118 2.64 -0.40 -3.93
C TRP A 118 2.24 -0.72 -2.49
N ASP A 119 1.05 -0.27 -2.12
CA ASP A 119 0.42 -0.53 -0.83
C ASP A 119 -0.34 -1.86 -0.89
N ALA A 120 -0.01 -2.78 0.02
CA ALA A 120 -0.68 -4.07 0.16
C ALA A 120 -2.13 -3.88 0.65
N PRO A 121 -3.04 -4.82 0.33
CA PRO A 121 -4.34 -4.87 0.99
C PRO A 121 -4.21 -5.02 2.51
N GLU A 122 -5.22 -4.61 3.27
CA GLU A 122 -5.24 -4.81 4.72
C GLU A 122 -5.08 -6.31 5.08
N GLY A 123 -4.32 -6.59 6.14
CA GLY A 123 -4.01 -7.95 6.59
C GLY A 123 -3.09 -8.74 5.65
N HIS A 124 -2.42 -8.07 4.72
CA HIS A 124 -1.45 -8.68 3.81
C HIS A 124 -0.11 -7.94 3.86
N ARG A 125 0.95 -8.68 3.50
CA ARG A 125 2.27 -8.14 3.20
C ARG A 125 2.58 -8.33 1.73
N VAL A 126 3.37 -7.41 1.21
CA VAL A 126 3.84 -7.38 -0.17
C VAL A 126 5.35 -7.62 -0.20
N ILE A 127 5.76 -8.51 -1.09
CA ILE A 127 7.16 -8.84 -1.34
C ILE A 127 7.42 -8.58 -2.82
N GLY A 128 8.45 -7.80 -3.11
CA GLY A 128 8.94 -7.63 -4.46
C GLY A 128 10.31 -7.00 -4.41
N PHE A 129 10.93 -6.90 -5.57
CA PHE A 129 12.28 -6.35 -5.69
C PHE A 129 12.28 -5.32 -6.81
N TYR A 130 12.44 -4.08 -6.41
CA TYR A 130 12.80 -3.00 -7.31
C TYR A 130 14.28 -2.70 -7.11
N ASP A 131 15.09 -2.98 -8.13
CA ASP A 131 16.57 -2.84 -8.04
C ASP A 131 17.00 -1.37 -7.82
N GLY A 132 16.11 -0.41 -8.08
CA GLY A 132 16.31 1.02 -7.77
C GLY A 132 15.74 1.46 -6.42
N GLY A 133 15.23 0.53 -5.60
CA GLY A 133 14.57 0.84 -4.33
C GLY A 133 15.56 1.40 -3.32
N THR A 134 15.29 2.60 -2.81
CA THR A 134 16.10 3.27 -1.78
C THR A 134 15.26 3.85 -0.64
N LYS A 135 13.94 3.78 -0.76
CA LYS A 135 13.02 4.36 0.21
C LYS A 135 12.74 3.37 1.33
N HIS A 136 12.80 3.93 2.53
CA HIS A 136 12.39 3.28 3.76
C HIS A 136 11.25 4.08 4.37
N SER A 137 10.24 3.37 4.83
CA SER A 137 9.14 3.87 5.63
C SER A 137 8.70 2.72 6.53
N GLU A 138 8.01 3.04 7.62
CA GLU A 138 7.48 2.02 8.52
C GLU A 138 6.66 0.97 7.76
N ASP A 139 5.86 1.37 6.78
CA ASP A 139 5.08 0.45 5.96
C ASP A 139 5.94 -0.39 5.00
N ILE A 140 6.99 0.18 4.41
CA ILE A 140 7.92 -0.57 3.54
C ILE A 140 8.73 -1.58 4.35
N ASP A 141 9.20 -1.16 5.52
CA ASP A 141 9.98 -2.00 6.41
C ASP A 141 9.10 -3.09 7.02
N ALA A 142 7.86 -2.79 7.38
CA ALA A 142 6.89 -3.79 7.80
C ALA A 142 6.36 -4.67 6.65
N GLY A 143 6.69 -4.35 5.39
CA GLY A 143 6.18 -5.05 4.20
C GLY A 143 4.70 -4.83 3.92
N ARG A 144 4.07 -3.82 4.52
CA ARG A 144 2.73 -3.34 4.11
C ARG A 144 2.80 -2.52 2.82
N ALA A 145 3.99 -2.11 2.42
CA ALA A 145 4.25 -1.43 1.18
C ALA A 145 5.56 -1.88 0.52
N LEU A 146 5.72 -1.55 -0.75
CA LEU A 146 6.93 -1.81 -1.54
C LEU A 146 7.22 -0.64 -2.47
N GLU A 147 8.47 -0.21 -2.60
CA GLU A 147 8.86 0.74 -3.64
C GLU A 147 8.87 0.08 -5.03
N VAL A 148 8.32 0.76 -6.04
CA VAL A 148 8.13 0.23 -7.39
C VAL A 148 8.61 1.18 -8.48
N SER A 149 8.80 0.67 -9.70
CA SER A 149 9.14 1.48 -10.87
C SER A 149 7.95 2.37 -11.29
N PRO A 150 8.19 3.61 -11.78
CA PRO A 150 7.17 4.40 -12.47
C PRO A 150 6.62 3.71 -13.72
N ASN A 151 7.38 2.76 -14.30
CA ASN A 151 6.92 1.92 -15.38
C ASN A 151 6.21 0.69 -14.80
N MET A 152 4.88 0.72 -14.73
CA MET A 152 4.11 -0.40 -14.18
C MET A 152 4.40 -1.73 -14.88
N ALA A 153 4.76 -1.71 -16.17
CA ALA A 153 5.11 -2.92 -16.89
C ALA A 153 6.38 -3.61 -16.37
N GLU A 154 7.20 -3.01 -15.52
CA GLU A 154 8.40 -3.61 -14.90
C GLU A 154 8.14 -4.18 -13.51
N ASN A 155 6.99 -3.88 -12.93
CA ASN A 155 6.69 -4.24 -11.56
C ASN A 155 6.12 -5.66 -11.45
N TRP A 156 6.36 -6.27 -10.29
CA TRP A 156 5.73 -7.51 -9.85
C TRP A 156 5.72 -7.51 -8.33
N ALA A 157 4.80 -8.26 -7.75
CA ALA A 157 4.72 -8.40 -6.30
C ALA A 157 4.10 -9.75 -5.92
N LEU A 158 4.66 -10.41 -4.90
CA LEU A 158 3.99 -11.48 -4.18
C LEU A 158 3.23 -10.86 -3.00
N VAL A 159 1.93 -11.06 -2.98
CA VAL A 159 1.06 -10.68 -1.87
C VAL A 159 0.77 -11.91 -1.03
N VAL A 160 1.06 -11.84 0.27
CA VAL A 160 0.89 -12.93 1.24
C VAL A 160 0.03 -12.43 2.39
N SER A 161 -0.93 -13.20 2.86
CA SER A 161 -1.72 -12.80 4.02
C SER A 161 -0.92 -12.95 5.32
N ASP A 162 -1.22 -12.11 6.31
CA ASP A 162 -0.60 -12.21 7.64
C ASP A 162 -0.88 -13.57 8.30
N SER A 163 -2.02 -14.21 7.99
CA SER A 163 -2.34 -15.56 8.48
C SER A 163 -1.39 -16.63 7.92
N GLU A 164 -0.94 -16.48 6.68
CA GLU A 164 -0.02 -17.41 6.03
C GLU A 164 1.42 -17.20 6.53
N LEU A 165 1.79 -15.96 6.84
CA LEU A 165 3.08 -15.64 7.47
C LEU A 165 3.19 -16.14 8.91
N ARG A 166 2.07 -16.33 9.63
CA ARG A 166 2.08 -16.88 11.00
C ARG A 166 2.30 -18.40 11.05
N LYS A 167 2.25 -19.11 9.91
CA LYS A 167 2.50 -20.56 9.87
C LYS A 167 3.95 -20.87 10.25
N ASP A 168 4.23 -22.13 10.60
CA ASP A 168 5.59 -22.56 10.91
C ASP A 168 6.57 -22.31 9.75
N ALA A 169 7.86 -22.13 10.05
CA ALA A 169 8.90 -21.89 9.04
C ALA A 169 9.05 -23.04 8.04
N ALA A 170 8.79 -24.28 8.48
CA ALA A 170 8.82 -25.46 7.62
C ALA A 170 7.57 -25.58 6.74
N GLU A 171 6.49 -24.86 7.05
CA GLU A 171 5.25 -24.91 6.29
C GLU A 171 5.32 -24.05 5.03
N LYS A 172 4.64 -24.58 4.01
CA LYS A 172 4.44 -23.91 2.74
C LYS A 172 3.44 -22.75 2.90
N ILE A 173 3.81 -21.58 2.40
CA ILE A 173 3.03 -20.34 2.52
C ILE A 173 2.27 -20.11 1.22
N ALA A 174 0.95 -19.95 1.27
CA ALA A 174 0.17 -19.56 0.11
C ALA A 174 0.27 -18.04 -0.14
N GLY A 175 0.33 -17.64 -1.40
CA GLY A 175 0.33 -16.24 -1.80
C GLY A 175 -0.18 -16.04 -3.22
N GLN A 176 -0.29 -14.79 -3.63
CA GLN A 176 -0.68 -14.39 -4.98
C GLN A 176 0.43 -13.56 -5.62
N LEU A 177 1.01 -14.09 -6.69
CA LEU A 177 2.01 -13.40 -7.48
C LEU A 177 1.31 -12.57 -8.56
N VAL A 178 1.42 -11.24 -8.46
CA VAL A 178 0.93 -10.30 -9.45
C VAL A 178 2.11 -9.87 -10.32
N VAL A 179 2.00 -10.07 -11.62
CA VAL A 179 3.04 -9.73 -12.60
C VAL A 179 2.45 -8.79 -13.63
N PHE A 180 3.08 -7.63 -13.78
CA PHE A 180 2.80 -6.75 -14.92
C PHE A 180 3.73 -7.09 -16.08
N GLY A 181 3.41 -6.65 -17.28
CA GLY A 181 4.27 -6.82 -18.43
C GLY A 181 3.78 -6.00 -19.59
N ARG A 182 4.66 -5.73 -20.55
CA ARG A 182 4.20 -5.25 -21.86
C ARG A 182 3.57 -6.42 -22.60
N MET A 183 2.60 -6.13 -23.47
CA MET A 183 2.10 -7.11 -24.42
C MET A 183 3.27 -7.69 -25.21
N SER A 184 3.55 -8.97 -25.00
CA SER A 184 4.68 -9.67 -25.60
C SER A 184 4.34 -11.12 -25.91
N THR A 185 5.34 -11.89 -26.34
CA THR A 185 5.21 -13.32 -26.58
C THR A 185 5.14 -14.11 -25.28
N LEU A 186 4.56 -15.31 -25.34
CA LEU A 186 4.51 -16.22 -24.19
C LEU A 186 5.90 -16.57 -23.64
N GLY A 187 6.92 -16.61 -24.50
CA GLY A 187 8.30 -16.86 -24.10
C GLY A 187 8.84 -15.79 -23.16
N ASP A 188 8.49 -14.52 -23.41
CA ASP A 188 8.95 -13.39 -22.60
C ASP A 188 8.31 -13.40 -21.20
N TYR A 189 7.02 -13.74 -21.12
CA TYR A 189 6.34 -13.89 -19.82
C TYR A 189 6.94 -15.03 -19.00
N ARG A 190 7.23 -16.17 -19.63
CA ARG A 190 7.89 -17.30 -18.96
C ARG A 190 9.28 -16.94 -18.47
N LYS A 191 10.06 -16.24 -19.29
CA LYS A 191 11.39 -15.73 -18.92
C LYS A 191 11.30 -14.83 -17.69
N ARG A 192 10.40 -13.84 -17.72
CA ARG A 192 10.19 -12.92 -16.60
C ARG A 192 9.81 -13.64 -15.31
N ILE A 193 8.89 -14.59 -15.39
CA ILE A 193 8.50 -15.40 -14.23
C ILE A 193 9.67 -16.24 -13.70
N GLY A 194 10.49 -16.79 -14.60
CA GLY A 194 11.73 -17.47 -14.22
C GLY A 194 12.70 -16.54 -13.50
N GLU A 195 12.88 -15.30 -13.97
CA GLU A 195 13.72 -14.29 -13.31
C GLU A 195 13.20 -13.92 -11.92
N ILE A 196 11.88 -13.78 -11.76
CA ILE A 196 11.23 -13.55 -10.47
C ILE A 196 11.49 -14.72 -9.51
N ALA A 197 11.32 -15.96 -9.98
CA ALA A 197 11.53 -17.17 -9.17
C ALA A 197 12.99 -17.39 -8.76
N LEU A 198 13.94 -16.80 -9.48
CA LEU A 198 15.38 -16.90 -9.20
C LEU A 198 15.92 -15.69 -8.42
N LYS A 199 15.07 -14.72 -8.05
CA LYS A 199 15.51 -13.52 -7.35
C LYS A 199 16.07 -13.89 -5.96
N PRO A 200 17.33 -13.54 -5.64
CA PRO A 200 17.93 -13.84 -4.35
C PRO A 200 17.28 -13.03 -3.23
N GLY A 201 17.44 -13.48 -1.97
CA GLY A 201 16.93 -12.77 -0.78
C GLY A 201 15.44 -12.99 -0.48
N PHE A 202 14.74 -13.78 -1.30
CA PHE A 202 13.31 -14.04 -1.11
C PHE A 202 12.98 -14.68 0.25
N GLY A 203 13.74 -15.71 0.63
CA GLY A 203 13.55 -16.41 1.90
C GLY A 203 13.88 -15.54 3.12
N GLU A 204 14.96 -14.76 3.04
CA GLU A 204 15.34 -13.79 4.08
C GLU A 204 14.24 -12.75 4.29
N ARG A 205 13.68 -12.21 3.19
CA ARG A 205 12.57 -11.26 3.26
C ARG A 205 11.34 -11.88 3.90
N ILE A 206 11.00 -13.13 3.58
CA ILE A 206 9.87 -13.83 4.21
C ILE A 206 10.12 -14.03 5.71
N ALA A 207 11.30 -14.51 6.11
CA ALA A 207 11.65 -14.70 7.51
C ALA A 207 11.56 -13.38 8.31
N PHE A 208 12.04 -12.29 7.70
CA PHE A 208 11.92 -10.95 8.26
C PHE A 208 10.46 -10.51 8.44
N LEU A 209 9.61 -10.71 7.43
CA LEU A 209 8.19 -10.36 7.52
C LEU A 209 7.43 -11.20 8.55
N ARG A 210 7.76 -12.48 8.69
CA ARG A 210 7.19 -13.35 9.74
C ARG A 210 7.44 -12.77 11.13
N THR A 211 8.68 -12.36 11.39
CA THR A 211 9.08 -11.72 12.66
C THR A 211 8.30 -10.42 12.89
N GLY A 212 8.09 -9.61 11.85
CA GLY A 212 7.31 -8.38 11.95
C GLY A 212 5.83 -8.63 12.27
N VAL A 213 5.20 -9.64 11.66
CA VAL A 213 3.79 -9.98 11.91
C VAL A 213 3.58 -10.50 13.33
N GLU A 214 4.54 -11.25 13.87
CA GLU A 214 4.52 -11.71 15.27
C GLU A 214 4.63 -10.53 16.25
N ALA A 215 5.53 -9.58 15.98
CA ALA A 215 5.70 -8.37 16.78
C ALA A 215 4.43 -7.50 16.80
N ASP A 216 3.83 -7.24 15.63
CA ASP A 216 2.60 -6.45 15.50
C ASP A 216 1.43 -7.06 16.30
N SER A 217 1.39 -8.39 16.41
CA SER A 217 0.33 -9.11 17.13
C SER A 217 0.47 -8.99 18.65
N SER A 218 1.69 -8.83 19.17
CA SER A 218 1.95 -8.69 20.62
C SER A 218 1.52 -7.34 21.17
N VAL A 219 1.63 -6.27 20.38
CA VAL A 219 1.25 -4.91 20.78
C VAL A 219 -0.28 -4.77 20.87
N ALA A 220 -1.03 -5.46 20.02
CA ALA A 220 -2.50 -5.42 20.03
C ALA A 220 -3.15 -6.10 21.25
N MET A 221 -2.40 -6.88 22.04
CA MET A 221 -2.90 -7.53 23.26
C MET A 221 -2.63 -6.75 24.55
N ASP A 222 -1.75 -5.75 24.53
CA ASP A 222 -1.44 -4.90 25.70
C ASP A 222 -2.27 -3.61 25.77
N ASP A 223 -3.14 -3.36 24.78
CA ASP A 223 -4.22 -2.35 24.84
C ASP A 223 -5.45 -2.87 25.61
N ASP A 224 -5.23 -3.68 26.65
CA ASP A 224 -6.19 -3.79 27.73
C ASP A 224 -6.33 -2.37 28.32
N PRO A 225 -7.54 -1.79 28.40
CA PRO A 225 -7.69 -0.43 28.89
C PRO A 225 -7.10 -0.41 30.29
N ILE A 226 -5.96 0.29 30.43
CA ILE A 226 -5.31 0.56 31.72
C ILE A 226 -6.43 0.93 32.67
N GLY A 227 -6.74 0.00 33.58
CA GLY A 227 -7.69 0.22 34.64
C GLY A 227 -7.20 1.47 35.35
N PHE A 228 -7.92 2.58 35.15
CA PHE A 228 -7.71 3.77 35.95
C PHE A 228 -7.73 3.30 37.40
N PRO A 229 -6.66 3.54 38.19
CA PRO A 229 -6.71 3.22 39.60
C PRO A 229 -7.93 3.93 40.18
N ASP A 230 -8.76 3.15 40.89
CA ASP A 230 -9.99 3.60 41.54
C ASP A 230 -9.83 5.03 42.05
N THR A 231 -10.56 5.95 41.40
CA THR A 231 -10.66 7.31 41.91
C THR A 231 -11.28 7.24 43.31
N PRO A 232 -10.73 7.98 44.30
CA PRO A 232 -11.27 7.95 45.65
C PRO A 232 -12.75 8.31 45.63
N ARG A 233 -13.60 7.41 46.14
CA ARG A 233 -15.03 7.64 46.36
C ARG A 233 -15.23 8.99 47.05
N ALA A 234 -15.97 9.88 46.40
CA ALA A 234 -16.43 11.12 47.00
C ALA A 234 -17.26 10.81 48.27
N PRO A 235 -17.10 11.60 49.35
CA PRO A 235 -17.87 11.42 50.57
C PRO A 235 -19.37 11.65 50.32
N ALA A 236 -20.20 10.86 51.01
CA ALA A 236 -21.65 10.93 50.94
C ALA A 236 -22.13 12.36 51.29
N GLY A 237 -22.74 13.06 50.32
CA GLY A 237 -23.33 14.39 50.55
C GLY A 237 -23.29 15.37 49.39
N PHE A 238 -22.65 15.06 48.26
CA PHE A 238 -22.69 15.93 47.07
C PHE A 238 -23.81 15.52 46.11
N THR A 239 -24.86 16.34 46.03
CA THR A 239 -25.89 16.26 44.99
C THR A 239 -25.34 16.86 43.71
N SER A 240 -25.04 16.03 42.71
CA SER A 240 -24.72 16.47 41.36
C SER A 240 -25.99 17.00 40.68
N SER A 241 -25.99 18.29 40.33
CA SER A 241 -27.00 18.89 39.46
C SER A 241 -27.08 18.15 38.13
N GLU A 242 -28.27 17.62 37.84
CA GLU A 242 -28.65 17.11 36.53
C GLU A 242 -28.59 18.25 35.50
N SER A 243 -27.68 18.14 34.55
CA SER A 243 -27.77 18.88 33.29
C SER A 243 -28.04 17.88 32.18
N SER A 244 -29.33 17.70 31.88
CA SER A 244 -29.80 17.00 30.69
C SER A 244 -29.46 17.81 29.44
N ALA A 245 -28.43 17.39 28.71
CA ALA A 245 -28.26 17.74 27.31
C ALA A 245 -28.52 16.49 26.47
N THR A 246 -29.77 16.36 26.07
CA THR A 246 -30.29 15.38 25.11
C THR A 246 -29.66 15.69 23.74
N LEU A 247 -28.79 14.80 23.25
CA LEU A 247 -28.39 14.80 21.84
C LEU A 247 -28.75 13.43 21.25
N ASP A 248 -30.07 13.30 21.08
CA ASP A 248 -30.71 12.33 20.21
C ASP A 248 -30.35 12.67 18.76
N SER A 249 -29.45 11.91 18.15
CA SER A 249 -29.38 11.82 16.68
C SER A 249 -29.21 10.37 16.25
N VAL A 250 -30.39 9.76 16.12
CA VAL A 250 -30.71 8.48 15.49
C VAL A 250 -29.87 8.22 14.23
N LEU A 251 -28.97 7.24 14.30
CA LEU A 251 -28.41 6.56 13.14
C LEU A 251 -29.53 5.76 12.45
N LYS A 252 -30.03 6.29 11.34
CA LYS A 252 -30.95 5.58 10.46
C LYS A 252 -30.12 4.70 9.49
N PRO A 253 -30.26 3.37 9.50
CA PRO A 253 -29.56 2.52 8.52
C PRO A 253 -30.08 2.81 7.11
N ARG A 254 -29.15 3.02 6.16
CA ARG A 254 -29.47 3.17 4.73
C ARG A 254 -30.01 1.85 4.20
N LYS A 255 -31.16 1.89 3.52
CA LYS A 255 -31.72 0.78 2.76
C LYS A 255 -30.72 0.33 1.67
N PRO A 256 -30.57 -0.98 1.42
CA PRO A 256 -29.84 -1.48 0.25
C PRO A 256 -30.54 -1.08 -1.05
N PRO A 257 -29.80 -0.92 -2.16
CA PRO A 257 -30.38 -0.61 -3.46
C PRO A 257 -31.29 -1.74 -3.93
N THR A 258 -32.51 -1.38 -4.33
CA THR A 258 -33.47 -2.26 -4.99
C THR A 258 -32.94 -2.65 -6.36
N SER A 259 -32.56 -3.92 -6.54
CA SER A 259 -32.23 -4.51 -7.83
C SER A 259 -33.47 -4.50 -8.73
N GLY A 260 -33.45 -3.68 -9.78
CA GLY A 260 -34.46 -3.75 -10.85
C GLY A 260 -34.31 -5.02 -11.70
N PRO A 261 -35.37 -5.47 -12.40
CA PRO A 261 -35.30 -6.64 -13.27
C PRO A 261 -34.35 -6.39 -14.45
N LEU A 262 -33.47 -7.37 -14.68
CA LEU A 262 -32.54 -7.44 -15.81
C LEU A 262 -33.30 -7.37 -17.14
N ALA A 263 -32.82 -6.56 -18.07
CA ALA A 263 -33.32 -6.51 -19.44
C ALA A 263 -33.10 -7.86 -20.15
N PRO A 264 -34.06 -8.34 -20.97
CA PRO A 264 -33.89 -9.56 -21.73
C PRO A 264 -32.81 -9.42 -22.81
N PRO A 265 -32.10 -10.51 -23.14
CA PRO A 265 -31.04 -10.49 -24.14
C PRO A 265 -31.59 -10.18 -25.55
N PRO A 266 -30.79 -9.54 -26.41
CA PRO A 266 -31.18 -9.26 -27.79
C PRO A 266 -31.32 -10.56 -28.60
N PRO A 267 -32.24 -10.59 -29.59
CA PRO A 267 -32.42 -11.76 -30.45
C PRO A 267 -31.20 -12.00 -31.35
N PRO A 268 -30.94 -13.26 -31.74
CA PRO A 268 -29.83 -13.60 -32.62
C PRO A 268 -30.02 -12.99 -34.02
N PRO A 269 -28.92 -12.61 -34.70
CA PRO A 269 -28.96 -12.13 -36.08
C PRO A 269 -29.43 -13.23 -37.03
N SER A 270 -30.27 -12.84 -38.00
CA SER A 270 -30.80 -13.70 -39.07
C SER A 270 -29.78 -13.94 -40.17
#